data_AF-A0A7J6S426-F1
#
_entry.id   AF-A0A7J6S426-F1
#
_cell.length_a   1.000
_cell.length_b   1.000
_cell.length_c   1.000
_cell.angle_alpha   90.00
_cell.angle_beta   90.00
_cell.angle_gamma   90.00
#
_symmetry.space_group_name_H-M   'P 1'
#
loop_
_entity.id
_entity.type
_entity.pdbx_description
1 polymer ?
#
loop_
_entity_poly.entity_id
_entity_poly.type
_entity_poly.pdbx_seq_one_letter_code
_entity_poly.pdbx_strand_id
1 'polypeptide(L)'
;CTWLTGKGCPLGINEDIEQCDIFPIDGDEEDGFIETELWEEVVHFVEAGERPRNYESAEANPLQLRKLFNAEVEKGFCEEFKTQEELRRELKGEPFVVSKVALAVKDGLDSEGNKRYRLLVDGKRSKINELIRVRERVQLPRVSDVVEDWRELTARSGAEGRLSVYVDDPVISVVAEELWRR
;
A
#
# COMPACT_ATOMS: atom_id res chain seq x y z
N CYS A 1 1.16 -0.33 17.18
CA CYS A 1 1.19 -1.68 16.58
C CYS A 1 2.64 -2.19 16.66
N THR A 2 2.94 -3.17 17.51
CA THR A 2 4.32 -3.62 17.84
C THR A 2 4.57 -5.01 17.24
N TRP A 3 4.73 -5.13 15.93
CA TRP A 3 4.94 -6.45 15.34
C TRP A 3 6.42 -6.85 15.33
N LEU A 4 6.68 -8.11 15.75
CA LEU A 4 7.92 -8.91 15.77
C LEU A 4 9.14 -8.32 16.47
N THR A 5 9.50 -7.06 16.21
CA THR A 5 10.68 -6.39 16.78
C THR A 5 10.34 -5.40 17.90
N GLY A 6 9.04 -5.20 18.18
CA GLY A 6 8.58 -4.18 19.12
C GLY A 6 8.66 -2.74 18.58
N LYS A 7 9.29 -2.54 17.41
CA LYS A 7 9.45 -1.24 16.74
C LYS A 7 8.33 -0.94 15.73
N GLY A 8 7.45 -1.91 15.46
CA GLY A 8 6.35 -1.75 14.50
C GLY A 8 6.71 -2.26 13.12
N CYS A 9 6.08 -1.69 12.08
CA CYS A 9 6.30 -2.05 10.69
C CYS A 9 6.81 -0.81 9.93
N PRO A 10 8.13 -0.60 9.86
CA PRO A 10 8.68 0.57 9.19
C PRO A 10 8.40 0.52 7.69
N LEU A 11 8.13 1.69 7.09
CA LEU A 11 7.88 1.84 5.66
C LEU A 11 9.17 2.09 4.85
N GLY A 12 10.36 2.00 5.47
CA GLY A 12 11.62 2.31 4.78
C GLY A 12 11.88 3.81 4.58
N ILE A 13 11.11 4.69 5.23
CA ILE A 13 11.21 6.16 5.07
C ILE A 13 12.17 6.75 6.12
N ASN A 14 11.80 6.66 7.41
CA ASN A 14 12.61 7.18 8.52
C ASN A 14 13.67 6.18 8.99
N GLU A 15 13.39 4.88 8.81
CA GLU A 15 14.26 3.77 9.20
C GLU A 15 14.27 2.76 8.06
N ASP A 16 15.43 2.20 7.76
CA ASP A 16 15.56 1.10 6.80
C ASP A 16 14.83 -0.16 7.32
N ILE A 17 14.24 -0.91 6.40
CA ILE A 17 13.65 -2.22 6.70
C ILE A 17 14.79 -3.23 6.85
N GLU A 18 14.87 -3.87 8.02
CA GLU A 18 15.86 -4.94 8.28
C GLU A 18 15.67 -6.09 7.28
N GLN A 19 16.77 -6.50 6.64
CA GLN A 19 16.77 -7.61 5.68
C GLN A 19 16.71 -8.94 6.42
N CYS A 20 15.88 -9.86 5.94
CA CYS A 20 15.76 -11.21 6.50
C CYS A 20 16.47 -12.28 5.65
N ASP A 21 17.04 -11.91 4.50
CA ASP A 21 17.64 -12.78 3.49
C ASP A 21 16.69 -13.88 3.00
N ILE A 22 15.39 -13.59 3.00
CA ILE A 22 14.33 -14.53 2.57
C ILE A 22 13.98 -14.30 1.11
N PHE A 23 13.98 -13.05 0.66
CA PHE A 23 13.58 -12.69 -0.68
C PHE A 23 14.75 -12.09 -1.46
N PRO A 24 14.73 -12.17 -2.80
CA PRO A 24 15.75 -11.52 -3.61
C PRO A 24 15.79 -10.01 -3.36
N ILE A 25 17.00 -9.46 -3.41
CA ILE A 25 17.22 -8.02 -3.37
C ILE A 25 16.70 -7.41 -4.68
N ASP A 26 15.93 -6.32 -4.57
CA ASP A 26 15.40 -5.57 -5.71
C ASP A 26 16.40 -4.47 -6.11
N GLY A 27 16.92 -4.49 -7.35
CA GLY A 27 17.75 -3.41 -7.91
C GLY A 27 19.21 -3.35 -7.43
N ASP A 28 20.05 -2.64 -8.19
CA ASP A 28 21.50 -2.46 -7.95
C ASP A 28 21.76 -1.69 -6.63
N GLU A 29 22.90 -1.98 -5.99
CA GLU A 29 23.34 -1.49 -4.66
C GLU A 29 23.43 0.06 -4.50
N GLU A 30 23.05 0.85 -5.53
CA GLU A 30 23.24 2.30 -5.62
C GLU A 30 22.00 3.17 -5.32
N ASP A 31 20.86 2.63 -4.88
CA ASP A 31 19.71 3.44 -4.42
C ASP A 31 19.92 4.05 -3.01
N GLY A 32 21.16 4.04 -2.55
CA GLY A 32 21.57 4.45 -1.24
C GLY A 32 21.83 5.93 -1.12
N PHE A 33 20.84 6.81 -1.29
CA PHE A 33 20.63 8.03 -0.50
C PHE A 33 19.23 8.56 -0.83
N ILE A 34 18.42 8.94 0.18
CA ILE A 34 17.34 9.88 -0.10
C ILE A 34 18.11 11.09 -0.59
N GLU A 35 18.08 11.41 -1.89
CA GLU A 35 18.66 12.65 -2.38
C GLU A 35 18.05 13.72 -1.48
N THR A 36 18.89 14.41 -0.70
CA THR A 36 18.42 15.39 0.29
C THR A 36 17.49 16.42 -0.38
N GLU A 37 17.73 16.66 -1.67
CA GLU A 37 16.91 17.42 -2.61
C GLU A 37 15.47 16.89 -2.75
N LEU A 38 15.26 15.57 -2.81
CA LEU A 38 13.93 14.96 -2.87
C LEU A 38 13.16 15.12 -1.56
N TRP A 39 13.83 14.93 -0.41
CA TRP A 39 13.19 15.16 0.89
C TRP A 39 12.82 16.63 1.08
N GLU A 40 13.73 17.54 0.69
CA GLU A 40 13.48 18.98 0.68
C GLU A 40 12.30 19.32 -0.23
N GLU A 41 12.22 18.78 -1.46
CA GLU A 41 11.11 19.03 -2.37
C GLU A 41 9.75 18.58 -1.81
N VAL A 42 9.72 17.43 -1.13
CA VAL A 42 8.48 16.89 -0.53
C VAL A 42 8.05 17.67 0.72
N VAL A 43 9.01 18.12 1.54
CA VAL A 43 8.76 18.86 2.78
C VAL A 43 8.45 20.35 2.51
N HIS A 44 9.02 20.95 1.46
CA HIS A 44 8.94 22.39 1.18
C HIS A 44 7.51 22.90 0.96
N PHE A 45 6.58 22.05 0.50
CA PHE A 45 5.17 22.43 0.34
C PHE A 45 4.47 22.79 1.66
N VAL A 46 4.92 22.22 2.78
CA VAL A 46 4.29 22.36 4.10
C VAL A 46 4.79 23.58 4.85
N GLU A 47 6.06 23.95 4.65
CA GLU A 47 6.71 25.05 5.36
C GLU A 47 6.40 26.42 4.76
N ALA A 48 6.05 26.48 3.47
CA ALA A 48 5.63 27.70 2.78
C ALA A 48 4.22 28.20 3.17
N GLY A 49 3.49 27.45 4.01
CA GLY A 49 2.11 27.81 4.42
C GLY A 49 1.06 27.63 3.32
N GLU A 50 1.44 27.05 2.18
CA GLU A 50 0.53 26.75 1.09
C GLU A 50 -0.21 25.44 1.39
N ARG A 51 -1.51 25.52 1.61
CA ARG A 51 -2.34 24.32 1.75
C ARG A 51 -2.62 23.74 0.36
N PRO A 52 -2.07 22.57 -0.01
CA PRO A 52 -2.42 21.94 -1.28
C PRO A 52 -3.93 21.66 -1.28
N ARG A 53 -4.65 22.21 -2.26
CA ARG A 53 -6.07 21.91 -2.45
C ARG A 53 -6.24 20.42 -2.75
N ASN A 54 -7.24 19.78 -2.14
CA ASN A 54 -7.54 18.39 -2.43
C ASN A 54 -8.15 18.24 -3.82
N TYR A 55 -8.32 17.00 -4.25
CA TYR A 55 -9.05 16.70 -5.48
C TYR A 55 -10.50 17.16 -5.39
N GLU A 56 -11.07 17.52 -6.53
CA GLU A 56 -12.47 17.98 -6.61
C GLU A 56 -13.45 16.98 -5.99
N SER A 57 -13.21 15.68 -6.14
CA SER A 57 -14.05 14.66 -5.53
C SER A 57 -14.12 14.73 -4.01
N ALA A 58 -13.05 15.18 -3.35
CA ALA A 58 -12.99 15.40 -1.91
C ALA A 58 -13.56 16.78 -1.53
N GLU A 59 -13.13 17.85 -2.22
CA GLU A 59 -13.57 19.23 -1.95
C GLU A 59 -15.09 19.42 -2.17
N ALA A 60 -15.67 18.75 -3.15
CA ALA A 60 -17.11 18.81 -3.44
C ALA A 60 -17.96 18.02 -2.43
N ASN A 61 -17.36 17.15 -1.62
CA ASN A 61 -18.07 16.26 -0.68
C ASN A 61 -17.50 16.33 0.76
N PRO A 62 -17.45 17.53 1.38
CA PRO A 62 -16.74 17.74 2.64
C PRO A 62 -17.34 16.94 3.82
N LEU A 63 -18.66 16.74 3.84
CA LEU A 63 -19.33 15.96 4.89
C LEU A 63 -18.93 14.48 4.85
N GLN A 64 -18.86 13.90 3.65
CA GLN A 64 -18.47 12.50 3.46
C GLN A 64 -16.98 12.30 3.75
N LEU A 65 -16.15 13.26 3.33
CA LEU A 65 -14.73 13.29 3.66
C LEU A 65 -14.54 13.29 5.19
N ARG A 66 -15.27 14.15 5.91
CA ARG A 66 -15.19 14.24 7.37
C ARG A 66 -15.66 12.95 8.06
N LYS A 67 -16.76 12.36 7.59
CA LYS A 67 -17.28 11.07 8.11
C LYS A 67 -16.22 9.97 8.00
N LEU A 68 -15.51 9.90 6.87
CA LEU A 68 -14.44 8.91 6.65
C LEU A 68 -13.24 9.17 7.57
N PHE A 69 -12.76 10.41 7.68
CA PHE A 69 -11.65 10.71 8.60
C PHE A 69 -12.00 10.38 10.06
N ASN A 70 -13.19 10.78 10.53
CA ASN A 70 -13.65 10.45 11.88
C ASN A 70 -13.65 8.93 12.11
N ALA A 71 -14.12 8.14 11.13
CA ALA A 71 -14.12 6.69 11.24
C ALA A 71 -12.70 6.09 11.30
N GLU A 72 -11.71 6.69 10.64
CA GLU A 72 -10.31 6.25 10.74
C GLU A 72 -9.69 6.65 12.08
N VAL A 73 -10.04 7.83 12.62
CA VAL A 73 -9.63 8.26 13.97
C VAL A 73 -10.24 7.35 15.04
N GLU A 74 -11.54 7.04 14.95
CA GLU A 74 -12.24 6.16 15.89
C GLU A 74 -11.66 4.74 15.92
N LYS A 75 -11.15 4.25 14.78
CA LYS A 75 -10.43 2.96 14.70
C LYS A 75 -9.00 3.02 15.22
N GLY A 76 -8.48 4.22 15.51
CA GLY A 76 -7.08 4.43 15.90
C GLY A 76 -6.08 4.30 14.75
N PHE A 77 -6.51 4.54 13.51
CA PHE A 77 -5.62 4.52 12.34
C PHE A 77 -5.00 5.88 12.02
N CYS A 78 -5.57 6.98 12.53
CA CYS A 78 -4.97 8.30 12.44
C CYS A 78 -5.33 9.17 13.65
N GLU A 79 -4.59 10.27 13.81
CA GLU A 79 -4.81 11.28 14.84
C GLU A 79 -5.18 12.62 14.20
N GLU A 80 -5.99 13.41 14.90
CA GLU A 80 -6.41 14.73 14.45
C GLU A 80 -5.78 15.82 15.32
N PHE A 81 -5.17 16.80 14.67
CA PHE A 81 -4.61 18.00 15.29
C PHE A 81 -5.38 19.23 14.81
N LYS A 82 -5.62 20.20 15.70
CA LYS A 82 -6.36 21.42 15.35
C LYS A 82 -5.49 22.45 14.65
N THR A 83 -4.17 22.37 14.89
CA THR A 83 -3.19 23.32 14.37
C THR A 83 -1.95 22.61 13.88
N GLN A 84 -1.23 23.26 12.96
CA GLN A 84 0.04 22.73 12.46
C GLN A 84 1.11 22.73 13.57
N GLU A 85 1.03 23.65 14.52
CA GLU A 85 1.91 23.73 15.68
C GLU A 85 1.72 22.55 16.65
N GLU A 86 0.47 22.12 16.87
CA GLU A 86 0.17 20.91 17.63
C GLU A 86 0.77 19.67 16.97
N LEU A 87 0.58 19.51 15.65
CA LEU A 87 1.18 18.42 14.88
C LEU A 87 2.71 18.45 14.97
N ARG A 88 3.34 19.62 14.75
CA ARG A 88 4.81 19.78 14.87
C ARG A 88 5.32 19.41 16.26
N ARG A 89 4.58 19.75 17.32
CA ARG A 89 4.94 19.40 18.69
C ARG A 89 4.85 17.90 18.92
N GLU A 90 3.80 17.26 18.43
CA GLU A 90 3.63 15.80 18.53
C GLU A 90 4.78 15.07 17.81
N LEU A 91 5.13 15.55 16.63
CA LEU A 91 6.27 15.04 15.84
C LEU A 91 7.64 15.49 16.37
N LYS A 92 7.70 16.20 17.50
CA LYS A 92 8.96 16.69 18.11
C LYS A 92 9.84 17.50 17.14
N GLY A 93 9.22 18.21 16.20
CA GLY A 93 9.91 18.98 15.18
C GLY A 93 10.46 18.18 14.01
N GLU A 94 10.17 16.88 13.91
CA GLU A 94 10.47 16.10 12.72
C GLU A 94 9.68 16.63 11.51
N PRO A 95 10.30 16.64 10.31
CA PRO A 95 9.62 17.03 9.09
C PRO A 95 8.47 16.08 8.79
N PHE A 96 7.40 16.60 8.17
CA PHE A 96 6.26 15.79 7.76
C PHE A 96 5.76 16.17 6.37
N VAL A 97 5.09 15.22 5.73
CA VAL A 97 4.55 15.37 4.38
C VAL A 97 3.05 15.59 4.44
N VAL A 98 2.55 16.55 3.68
CA VAL A 98 1.10 16.75 3.49
C VAL A 98 0.68 16.10 2.18
N SER A 99 -0.18 15.09 2.27
CA SER A 99 -0.72 14.40 1.10
C SER A 99 -2.07 14.95 0.68
N LYS A 100 -2.29 15.07 -0.63
CA LYS A 100 -3.63 15.34 -1.18
C LYS A 100 -4.53 14.11 -1.00
N VAL A 101 -5.81 14.35 -0.76
CA VAL A 101 -6.80 13.28 -0.69
C VAL A 101 -7.85 13.37 -1.77
N ALA A 102 -8.38 12.21 -2.16
CA ALA A 102 -9.50 12.07 -3.09
C ALA A 102 -10.57 11.14 -2.50
N LEU A 103 -11.80 11.28 -2.99
CA LEU A 103 -12.86 10.32 -2.75
C LEU A 103 -13.14 9.52 -4.02
N ALA A 104 -13.17 8.20 -3.89
CA ALA A 104 -13.65 7.30 -4.94
C ALA A 104 -15.02 6.74 -4.55
N VAL A 105 -15.96 6.76 -5.49
CA VAL A 105 -17.28 6.15 -5.29
C VAL A 105 -17.11 4.63 -5.36
N LYS A 106 -17.67 3.93 -4.37
CA LYS A 106 -17.81 2.47 -4.38
C LYS A 106 -19.20 2.10 -4.87
N ASP A 107 -19.32 0.90 -5.42
CA ASP A 107 -20.62 0.33 -5.78
C ASP A 107 -21.51 0.13 -4.55
N GLY A 108 -22.80 0.31 -4.78
CA GLY A 108 -23.85 0.19 -3.76
C GLY A 108 -24.02 1.42 -2.87
N LEU A 109 -24.98 1.31 -1.96
CA LEU A 109 -25.35 2.38 -1.03
C LEU A 109 -24.94 2.01 0.40
N ASP A 110 -24.54 3.00 1.19
CA ASP A 110 -24.29 2.83 2.63
C ASP A 110 -25.59 2.46 3.36
N SER A 111 -25.50 2.22 4.67
CA SER A 111 -26.65 1.87 5.50
C SER A 111 -27.73 2.95 5.54
N GLU A 112 -27.42 4.17 5.11
CA GLU A 112 -28.32 5.33 5.08
C GLU A 112 -28.87 5.59 3.66
N GLY A 113 -28.53 4.74 2.67
CA GLY A 113 -28.98 4.91 1.29
C GLY A 113 -28.13 5.91 0.48
N ASN A 114 -27.00 6.37 0.99
CA ASN A 114 -26.09 7.28 0.29
C ASN A 114 -25.03 6.51 -0.51
N LYS A 115 -24.41 7.17 -1.51
CA LYS A 115 -23.25 6.59 -2.20
C LYS A 115 -22.15 6.25 -1.21
N ARG A 116 -21.57 5.05 -1.34
CA ARG A 116 -20.39 4.65 -0.56
C ARG A 116 -19.15 5.32 -1.14
N TYR A 117 -18.25 5.77 -0.26
CA TYR A 117 -16.97 6.37 -0.67
C TYR A 117 -15.79 5.61 -0.07
N ARG A 118 -14.63 5.68 -0.75
CA ARG A 118 -13.32 5.31 -0.24
C ARG A 118 -12.47 6.58 -0.13
N LEU A 119 -11.85 6.79 1.03
CA LEU A 119 -10.81 7.78 1.19
C LEU A 119 -9.54 7.27 0.51
N LEU A 120 -8.98 8.07 -0.40
CA LEU A 120 -7.71 7.79 -1.06
C LEU A 120 -6.71 8.87 -0.66
N VAL A 121 -5.58 8.45 -0.10
CA VAL A 121 -4.43 9.31 0.16
C VAL A 121 -3.46 9.17 -1.01
N ASP A 122 -3.16 10.26 -1.69
CA ASP A 122 -2.33 10.23 -2.89
C ASP A 122 -0.84 10.27 -2.56
N GLY A 123 -0.27 9.10 -2.23
CA GLY A 123 1.17 8.95 -1.97
C GLY A 123 2.04 9.10 -3.21
N LYS A 124 1.48 8.95 -4.43
CA LYS A 124 2.24 9.06 -5.67
C LYS A 124 2.51 10.51 -6.03
N ARG A 125 1.48 11.35 -6.14
CA ARG A 125 1.69 12.78 -6.48
C ARG A 125 2.23 13.60 -5.33
N SER A 126 2.10 13.09 -4.11
CA SER A 126 2.77 13.64 -2.93
C SER A 126 4.19 13.08 -2.75
N LYS A 127 4.70 12.31 -3.74
CA LYS A 127 6.04 11.71 -3.81
C LYS A 127 6.47 10.83 -2.62
N ILE A 128 5.58 10.53 -1.67
CA ILE A 128 5.83 9.60 -0.56
C ILE A 128 6.30 8.24 -1.07
N ASN A 129 5.78 7.77 -2.20
CA ASN A 129 6.19 6.48 -2.77
C ASN A 129 7.66 6.46 -3.19
N GLU A 130 8.25 7.60 -3.56
CA GLU A 130 9.67 7.71 -3.94
C GLU A 130 10.58 7.66 -2.70
N LEU A 131 10.00 7.87 -1.52
CA LEU A 131 10.68 7.87 -0.23
C LEU A 131 10.68 6.48 0.43
N ILE A 132 9.78 5.60 -0.01
CA ILE A 132 9.64 4.23 0.50
C ILE A 132 10.77 3.37 -0.06
N ARG A 133 11.49 2.70 0.82
CA ARG A 133 12.59 1.77 0.45
C ARG A 133 12.24 0.36 0.86
N VAL A 134 12.17 -0.53 -0.12
CA VAL A 134 11.95 -1.97 0.09
C VAL A 134 13.09 -2.70 -0.60
N ARG A 135 14.10 -3.12 0.16
CA ARG A 135 15.29 -3.78 -0.39
C ARG A 135 15.03 -5.21 -0.83
N GLU A 136 14.14 -5.90 -0.13
CA GLU A 136 13.78 -7.29 -0.41
C GLU A 136 12.39 -7.35 -1.06
N ARG A 137 12.32 -7.81 -2.31
CA ARG A 137 11.05 -7.89 -3.02
C ARG A 137 10.38 -9.24 -2.77
N VAL A 138 9.25 -9.21 -2.07
CA VAL A 138 8.40 -10.39 -1.89
C VAL A 138 8.07 -11.01 -3.25
N GLN A 139 8.60 -12.20 -3.49
CA GLN A 139 8.24 -13.02 -4.63
C GLN A 139 7.19 -14.03 -4.19
N LEU A 140 5.96 -13.81 -4.66
CA LEU A 140 4.90 -14.79 -4.47
C LEU A 140 5.04 -15.90 -5.53
N PRO A 141 4.75 -17.17 -5.17
CA PRO A 141 4.70 -18.26 -6.13
C PRO A 141 3.77 -17.92 -7.30
N ARG A 142 4.22 -18.23 -8.51
CA ARG A 142 3.41 -18.13 -9.72
C ARG A 142 2.44 -19.31 -9.76
N VAL A 143 1.40 -19.15 -10.57
CA VAL A 143 0.48 -20.25 -10.87
C VAL A 143 1.20 -21.44 -11.51
N SER A 144 2.23 -21.18 -12.33
CA SER A 144 3.09 -22.23 -12.92
C SER A 144 3.75 -23.10 -11.88
N ASP A 145 4.21 -22.51 -10.79
CA ASP A 145 4.97 -23.22 -9.74
C ASP A 145 4.08 -24.29 -9.10
N VAL A 146 2.80 -23.97 -8.84
CA VAL A 146 1.80 -24.93 -8.34
C VAL A 146 1.54 -26.06 -9.33
N VAL A 147 1.50 -25.76 -10.63
CA VAL A 147 1.27 -26.78 -11.68
C VAL A 147 2.47 -27.72 -11.79
N GLU A 148 3.69 -27.18 -11.74
CA GLU A 148 4.93 -27.96 -11.79
C GLU A 148 5.09 -28.84 -10.56
N ASP A 149 4.88 -28.29 -9.36
CA ASP A 149 4.90 -29.05 -8.10
C ASP A 149 3.89 -30.20 -8.13
N TRP A 150 2.69 -29.94 -8.64
CA TRP A 150 1.67 -30.97 -8.79
C TRP A 150 2.11 -32.08 -9.75
N ARG A 151 2.64 -31.72 -10.93
CA ARG A 151 3.16 -32.69 -11.91
C ARG A 151 4.26 -33.55 -11.31
N GLU A 152 5.18 -32.94 -10.57
CA GLU A 152 6.28 -33.65 -9.92
C GLU A 152 5.76 -34.64 -8.86
N LEU A 153 4.81 -34.21 -8.02
CA LEU A 153 4.20 -35.06 -7.00
C LEU A 153 3.42 -36.24 -7.61
N THR A 154 2.67 -36.00 -8.68
CA THR A 154 1.94 -37.05 -9.42
C THR A 154 2.91 -38.04 -10.07
N ALA A 155 3.97 -37.55 -10.71
CA ALA A 155 5.00 -38.41 -11.30
C ALA A 155 5.72 -39.28 -10.26
N ARG A 156 6.06 -38.72 -9.09
CA ARG A 156 6.74 -39.43 -8.00
C ARG A 156 5.86 -40.45 -7.29
N SER A 157 4.59 -40.12 -7.06
CA SER A 157 3.64 -41.01 -6.37
C SER A 157 3.10 -42.12 -7.27
N GLY A 158 3.17 -41.95 -8.60
CA GLY A 158 2.53 -42.84 -9.56
C GLY A 158 1.00 -42.80 -9.50
N ALA A 159 0.43 -41.88 -8.72
CA ALA A 159 -1.00 -41.68 -8.61
C ALA A 159 -1.53 -40.98 -9.87
N GLU A 160 -2.75 -41.30 -10.27
CA GLU A 160 -3.49 -40.48 -11.22
C GLU A 160 -4.23 -39.38 -10.44
N GLY A 161 -4.22 -38.16 -10.96
CA GLY A 161 -4.91 -37.04 -10.36
C GLY A 161 -5.34 -36.02 -11.41
N ARG A 162 -6.22 -35.11 -10.99
CA ARG A 162 -6.63 -33.96 -11.80
C ARG A 162 -6.43 -32.69 -10.97
N LEU A 163 -5.66 -31.74 -11.50
CA LEU A 163 -5.56 -30.39 -10.96
C LEU A 163 -6.44 -29.45 -11.80
N SER A 164 -7.32 -28.71 -11.14
CA SER A 164 -8.07 -27.62 -11.74
C SER A 164 -7.63 -26.33 -11.06
N VAL A 165 -7.01 -25.41 -11.80
CA VAL A 165 -6.62 -24.09 -11.29
C VAL A 165 -7.58 -23.04 -11.82
N TYR A 166 -8.15 -22.26 -10.91
CA TYR A 166 -9.00 -21.12 -11.25
C TYR A 166 -8.23 -19.85 -10.91
N VAL A 167 -7.95 -19.04 -11.94
CA VAL A 167 -7.38 -17.71 -11.78
C VAL A 167 -8.50 -16.71 -12.03
N ASP A 168 -8.98 -16.07 -10.97
CA ASP A 168 -9.96 -14.99 -11.07
C ASP A 168 -9.20 -13.67 -11.30
N ASP A 169 -8.72 -13.50 -12.53
CA ASP A 169 -8.15 -12.24 -13.00
C ASP A 169 -9.21 -11.52 -13.85
N PRO A 170 -9.58 -10.26 -13.52
CA PRO A 170 -10.59 -9.51 -14.26
C PRO A 170 -10.23 -9.24 -15.73
N VAL A 171 -9.01 -9.57 -16.17
CA VAL A 171 -8.54 -9.37 -17.56
C VAL A 171 -8.27 -10.71 -18.28
N ILE A 172 -8.08 -11.82 -17.57
CA ILE A 172 -7.68 -13.10 -18.19
C ILE A 172 -8.42 -14.28 -17.53
N SER A 173 -9.43 -14.80 -18.22
CA SER A 173 -9.99 -16.12 -17.93
C SER A 173 -9.20 -17.18 -18.71
N VAL A 174 -8.28 -17.89 -18.04
CA VAL A 174 -7.64 -19.08 -18.60
C VAL A 174 -8.17 -20.30 -17.84
N VAL A 175 -9.02 -21.08 -18.51
CA VAL A 175 -9.34 -22.44 -18.09
C VAL A 175 -8.35 -23.35 -18.83
N ALA A 176 -7.30 -23.77 -18.14
CA ALA A 176 -6.42 -24.83 -18.63
C ALA A 176 -6.99 -26.18 -18.18
N GLU A 177 -7.76 -26.83 -19.04
CA GLU A 177 -8.04 -28.27 -18.92
C GLU A 177 -7.02 -29.03 -19.76
N GLU A 178 -5.96 -29.55 -19.12
CA GLU A 178 -5.16 -30.60 -19.76
C GLU A 178 -5.44 -31.95 -19.09
N LEU A 179 -6.13 -32.82 -19.85
CA LEU A 179 -6.27 -34.23 -19.54
C LEU A 179 -5.01 -34.96 -20.03
N TRP A 180 -4.09 -35.27 -19.12
CA TRP A 180 -2.94 -36.13 -19.41
C TRP A 180 -3.28 -37.57 -19.05
N ARG A 181 -3.53 -38.40 -20.05
CA ARG A 181 -3.43 -39.87 -19.96
C ARG A 181 -2.13 -40.32 -20.63
N ARG A 182 -1.46 -41.29 -20.01
CA ARG A 182 -0.17 -41.87 -20.44
C ARG A 182 -0.12 -42.23 -21.92
#